data_AF-A0A395IAM1-F1
#
_entry.id   AF-A0A395IAM1-F1
#
_cell.length_a   1.000
_cell.length_b   1.000
_cell.length_c   1.000
_cell.angle_alpha   90.00
_cell.angle_beta   90.00
_cell.angle_gamma   90.00
#
_symmetry.space_group_name_H-M   'P 1'
#
loop_
_entity.id
_entity.type
_entity.pdbx_description
1 polymer ?
#
loop_
_entity_poly.entity_id
_entity_poly.type
_entity_poly.pdbx_seq_one_letter_code
_entity_poly.pdbx_strand_id
1 'polypeptide(L)'
;MYSVLPSECINAKEILVHQSLLVANLVSLTDARWVWWNTITREAGVPEPRHKWVQCADSSTQDLLAHMSDICDFIDHMAFPDLSSLHSLPVERKHETNDERRGAASEAILIHCDLGKSRSPTIIIAYLMRKLNMQQADILHFVQSKQKIKPSTNFTRQLQVWEEVGFQVWEDEDRTVPKPAYKAFLEIRDVLLRKRGLTGNEPLAPQSL
;
A
#
# COMPACT_ATOMS: atom_id res chain seq x y z
N MET A 1 1.56 -12.45 -12.28
CA MET A 1 0.10 -12.71 -12.37
C MET A 1 -0.56 -11.91 -11.25
N TYR A 2 -1.29 -10.81 -11.56
CA TYR A 2 -2.01 -10.05 -10.54
C TYR A 2 -3.27 -10.84 -10.16
N SER A 3 -3.27 -11.50 -9.01
CA SER A 3 -4.51 -12.03 -8.44
C SER A 3 -5.29 -10.86 -7.85
N VAL A 4 -6.23 -10.32 -8.63
CA VAL A 4 -7.28 -9.44 -8.10
C VAL A 4 -8.12 -10.30 -7.17
N LEU A 5 -7.99 -10.06 -5.87
CA LEU A 5 -8.74 -10.80 -4.87
C LEU A 5 -10.25 -10.51 -5.03
N PRO A 6 -11.12 -11.51 -4.88
CA PRO A 6 -12.56 -11.33 -4.91
C PRO A 6 -12.98 -10.26 -3.90
N SER A 7 -13.98 -9.46 -4.26
CA SER A 7 -14.55 -8.36 -3.46
C SER A 7 -15.17 -8.79 -2.12
N GLU A 8 -15.10 -10.06 -1.78
CA GLU A 8 -15.77 -10.69 -0.63
C GLU A 8 -14.81 -11.12 0.48
N CYS A 9 -13.49 -11.05 0.27
CA CYS A 9 -12.54 -11.33 1.35
C CYS A 9 -12.40 -10.10 2.25
N ILE A 10 -13.21 -10.05 3.31
CA ILE A 10 -13.31 -8.91 4.24
C ILE A 10 -12.14 -8.92 5.25
N ASN A 11 -11.29 -9.95 5.24
CA ASN A 11 -10.21 -10.10 6.20
C ASN A 11 -8.96 -10.73 5.56
N ALA A 12 -7.76 -10.22 5.90
CA ALA A 12 -6.47 -10.85 5.54
C ALA A 12 -6.42 -12.34 5.90
N LYS A 13 -7.15 -12.75 6.95
CA LYS A 13 -7.33 -14.15 7.36
C LYS A 13 -7.98 -15.01 6.27
N GLU A 14 -9.02 -14.54 5.58
CA GLU A 14 -9.66 -15.31 4.51
C GLU A 14 -8.78 -15.39 3.26
N ILE A 15 -8.00 -14.33 2.99
CA ILE A 15 -7.08 -14.28 1.85
C ILE A 15 -5.92 -15.27 2.06
N LEU A 16 -5.32 -15.27 3.25
CA LEU A 16 -4.15 -16.10 3.59
C LEU A 16 -4.50 -17.56 3.83
N VAL A 17 -5.72 -17.87 4.29
CA VAL A 17 -6.15 -19.24 4.63
C VAL A 17 -6.91 -19.93 3.49
N HIS A 18 -7.68 -19.18 2.68
CA HIS A 18 -8.60 -19.79 1.69
C HIS A 18 -8.00 -19.87 0.27
N GLN A 19 -6.95 -19.12 -0.03
CA GLN A 19 -6.26 -19.21 -1.31
C GLN A 19 -4.95 -19.93 -1.08
N SER A 20 -4.71 -21.04 -1.80
CA SER A 20 -3.43 -21.76 -1.86
C SER A 20 -2.31 -20.92 -2.49
N LEU A 21 -2.35 -19.60 -2.30
CA LEU A 21 -1.27 -18.67 -2.54
C LEU A 21 -0.34 -18.77 -1.34
N LEU A 22 0.87 -19.27 -1.57
CA LEU A 22 1.97 -19.07 -0.64
C LEU A 22 2.31 -17.58 -0.67
N VAL A 23 1.52 -16.75 0.01
CA VAL A 23 1.77 -15.31 0.18
C VAL A 23 3.02 -15.21 1.04
N ALA A 24 4.16 -15.05 0.37
CA ALA A 24 5.44 -14.98 1.04
C ALA A 24 5.71 -13.56 1.57
N ASN A 25 5.10 -12.52 0.99
CA ASN A 25 5.38 -11.12 1.30
C ASN A 25 4.09 -10.34 1.57
N LEU A 26 4.08 -9.50 2.61
CA LEU A 26 2.89 -8.81 3.10
C LEU A 26 3.16 -7.32 3.35
N VAL A 27 2.22 -6.48 2.95
CA VAL A 27 2.12 -5.07 3.36
C VAL A 27 0.77 -4.85 4.04
N SER A 28 0.80 -4.44 5.31
CA SER A 28 -0.41 -4.22 6.11
C SER A 28 -0.53 -2.76 6.52
N LEU A 29 -1.67 -2.16 6.19
CA LEU A 29 -2.03 -0.78 6.52
C LEU A 29 -3.21 -0.81 7.49
N THR A 30 -2.93 -0.96 8.78
CA THR A 30 -3.95 -1.14 9.83
C THR A 30 -3.65 -0.28 11.05
N ASP A 31 -4.63 -0.11 11.93
CA ASP A 31 -4.53 0.67 13.17
C ASP A 31 -3.73 -0.04 14.29
N ALA A 32 -3.80 -1.38 14.34
CA ALA A 32 -3.27 -2.20 15.44
C ALA A 32 -2.23 -3.25 15.00
N ARG A 33 -0.93 -2.99 15.14
CA ARG A 33 0.15 -3.95 14.78
C ARG A 33 0.00 -5.30 15.50
N TRP A 34 -0.20 -5.23 16.82
CA TRP A 34 -0.12 -6.39 17.72
C TRP A 34 -1.25 -7.40 17.49
N VAL A 35 -2.44 -6.91 17.17
CA VAL A 35 -3.63 -7.76 16.93
C VAL A 35 -3.41 -8.68 15.73
N TRP A 36 -2.74 -8.19 14.69
CA TRP A 36 -2.55 -8.93 13.43
C TRP A 36 -1.23 -9.69 13.36
N TRP A 37 -0.18 -9.20 14.04
CA TRP A 37 1.12 -9.87 14.08
C TRP A 37 1.07 -11.19 14.87
N ASN A 38 0.39 -11.22 16.02
CA ASN A 38 0.47 -12.37 16.94
C ASN A 38 -0.34 -13.61 16.53
N THR A 39 -1.37 -13.46 15.70
CA THR A 39 -2.27 -14.57 15.35
C THR A 39 -2.17 -14.88 13.88
N ILE A 40 -2.62 -13.98 13.01
CA ILE A 40 -2.88 -14.33 11.60
C ILE A 40 -1.61 -14.37 10.75
N THR A 41 -0.71 -13.40 10.92
CA THR A 41 0.52 -13.35 10.12
C THR A 41 1.49 -14.48 10.51
N ARG A 42 1.59 -14.75 11.82
CA ARG A 42 2.36 -15.88 12.37
C ARG A 42 1.76 -17.24 11.98
N GLU A 43 0.43 -17.41 12.06
CA GLU A 43 -0.26 -18.63 11.63
C GLU A 43 -0.13 -18.89 10.13
N ALA A 44 -0.08 -17.83 9.31
CA ALA A 44 0.17 -17.93 7.88
C ALA A 44 1.64 -18.23 7.52
N GLY A 45 2.55 -18.26 8.50
CA GLY A 45 3.97 -18.58 8.29
C GLY A 45 4.77 -17.48 7.60
N VAL A 46 4.30 -16.23 7.62
CA VAL A 46 5.03 -15.09 7.01
C VAL A 46 6.11 -14.59 7.99
N PRO A 47 7.41 -14.67 7.66
CA PRO A 47 8.47 -14.22 8.56
C PRO A 47 8.55 -12.68 8.61
N GLU A 48 9.03 -12.13 9.72
CA GLU A 48 9.11 -10.66 9.97
C GLU A 48 9.77 -9.85 8.85
N PRO A 49 10.89 -10.28 8.25
CA PRO A 49 11.52 -9.54 7.16
C PRO A 49 10.63 -9.42 5.91
N ARG A 50 9.63 -10.30 5.77
CA ARG A 50 8.70 -10.32 4.64
C ARG A 50 7.36 -9.64 4.97
N HIS A 51 7.28 -8.93 6.08
CA HIS A 51 6.10 -8.15 6.46
C HIS A 51 6.42 -6.69 6.72
N LYS A 52 5.94 -5.80 5.85
CA LYS A 52 5.93 -4.35 6.09
C LYS A 52 4.59 -3.96 6.73
N TRP A 53 4.59 -3.66 8.02
CA TRP A 53 3.43 -3.09 8.69
C TRP A 53 3.57 -1.56 8.82
N VAL A 54 2.49 -0.84 8.54
CA VAL A 54 2.39 0.61 8.71
C VAL A 54 1.12 0.95 9.47
N GLN A 55 1.28 1.69 10.56
CA GLN A 55 0.15 2.23 11.31
C GLN A 55 -0.62 3.21 10.44
N CYS A 56 -1.85 2.87 10.08
CA CYS A 56 -2.59 3.65 9.09
C CYS A 56 -4.09 3.67 9.36
N ALA A 57 -4.61 4.83 9.77
CA ALA A 57 -6.02 5.13 9.83
C ALA A 57 -6.52 5.66 8.48
N ASP A 58 -7.77 5.37 8.13
CA ASP A 58 -8.43 6.07 7.02
C ASP A 58 -9.03 7.40 7.51
N SER A 59 -8.15 8.35 7.83
CA SER A 59 -8.53 9.64 8.42
C SER A 59 -8.04 10.81 7.57
N SER A 60 -8.57 12.01 7.85
CA SER A 60 -8.16 13.24 7.16
C SER A 60 -6.85 13.83 7.68
N THR A 61 -6.22 13.23 8.67
CA THR A 61 -4.93 13.64 9.23
C THR A 61 -3.87 12.55 9.13
N GLN A 62 -4.20 11.37 8.61
CA GLN A 62 -3.20 10.33 8.35
C GLN A 62 -2.18 10.86 7.34
N ASP A 63 -0.90 10.81 7.69
CA ASP A 63 0.19 11.01 6.75
C ASP A 63 0.66 9.63 6.28
N LEU A 64 0.36 9.29 5.03
CA LEU A 64 0.85 8.09 4.38
C LEU A 64 2.06 8.39 3.48
N LEU A 65 2.21 9.64 3.02
CA LEU A 65 3.34 10.11 2.21
C LEU A 65 4.69 9.82 2.86
N ALA A 66 4.79 10.03 4.17
CA ALA A 66 5.99 9.72 4.96
C ALA A 66 6.48 8.26 4.79
N HIS A 67 5.59 7.35 4.41
CA HIS A 67 5.86 5.91 4.29
C HIS A 67 5.89 5.41 2.85
N MET A 68 5.42 6.19 1.87
CA MET A 68 5.26 5.72 0.50
C MET A 68 6.57 5.25 -0.13
N SER A 69 7.66 5.99 0.04
CA SER A 69 8.98 5.58 -0.47
C SER A 69 9.40 4.23 0.09
N ASP A 70 9.36 4.05 1.41
CA ASP A 70 9.77 2.81 2.09
C ASP A 70 8.92 1.60 1.69
N ILE A 71 7.62 1.82 1.50
CA ILE A 71 6.72 0.76 1.07
C ILE A 71 7.01 0.38 -0.39
N CYS A 72 7.26 1.36 -1.25
CA CYS A 72 7.65 1.09 -2.64
C CYS A 72 8.98 0.34 -2.71
N ASP A 73 9.98 0.74 -1.93
CA ASP A 73 11.28 0.08 -1.87
C ASP A 73 11.15 -1.36 -1.36
N PHE A 74 10.30 -1.57 -0.35
CA PHE A 74 9.95 -2.91 0.12
C PHE A 74 9.28 -3.75 -0.98
N ILE A 75 8.33 -3.18 -1.72
CA ILE A 75 7.66 -3.87 -2.83
C ILE A 75 8.68 -4.22 -3.91
N ASP A 76 9.55 -3.31 -4.32
CA ASP A 76 10.60 -3.56 -5.32
C ASP A 76 11.59 -4.64 -4.85
N HIS A 77 11.98 -4.64 -3.58
CA HIS A 77 12.88 -5.66 -3.03
C HIS A 77 12.25 -7.05 -2.99
N MET A 78 10.95 -7.13 -2.73
CA MET A 78 10.18 -8.37 -2.69
C MET A 78 9.60 -8.76 -4.06
N ALA A 79 9.69 -7.87 -5.05
CA ALA A 79 9.13 -8.06 -6.38
C ALA A 79 9.95 -9.08 -7.17
N PHE A 80 9.27 -10.04 -7.78
CA PHE A 80 9.89 -10.92 -8.75
C PHE A 80 10.42 -10.17 -9.99
N PRO A 81 11.31 -10.82 -10.77
CA PRO A 81 11.81 -10.28 -12.03
C PRO A 81 10.71 -9.72 -12.95
N ASP A 82 9.56 -10.37 -13.02
CA ASP A 82 8.43 -9.92 -13.86
C ASP A 82 7.86 -8.55 -13.41
N LEU A 83 7.59 -8.38 -12.10
CA LEU A 83 7.09 -7.09 -11.57
C LEU A 83 8.19 -6.02 -11.61
N SER A 84 9.45 -6.45 -11.47
CA SER A 84 10.62 -5.58 -11.61
C SER A 84 10.80 -5.06 -13.05
N SER A 85 10.45 -5.88 -14.06
CA SER A 85 10.50 -5.57 -15.49
C SER A 85 9.28 -4.81 -16.03
N LEU A 86 8.34 -4.43 -15.17
CA LEU A 86 7.13 -3.72 -15.59
C LEU A 86 7.48 -2.28 -16.00
N HIS A 87 7.35 -1.99 -17.30
CA HIS A 87 7.61 -0.66 -17.88
C HIS A 87 6.36 0.02 -18.47
N SER A 88 5.22 -0.67 -18.49
CA SER A 88 3.93 -0.13 -18.93
C SER A 88 2.79 -0.83 -18.21
N LEU A 89 1.60 -0.21 -18.18
CA LEU A 89 0.40 -0.88 -17.70
C LEU A 89 0.12 -2.15 -18.53
N PRO A 90 -0.24 -3.28 -17.88
CA PRO A 90 -0.61 -4.49 -18.60
C PRO A 90 -1.84 -4.23 -19.47
N VAL A 91 -1.68 -4.31 -20.79
CA VAL A 91 -2.81 -4.39 -21.71
C VAL A 91 -3.50 -5.74 -21.48
N GLU A 92 -4.82 -5.74 -21.30
CA GLU A 92 -5.59 -6.98 -21.20
C GLU A 92 -5.40 -7.81 -22.47
N ARG A 93 -4.49 -8.77 -22.44
CA ARG A 93 -4.50 -9.84 -23.44
C ARG A 93 -5.57 -10.82 -23.00
N LYS A 94 -6.67 -10.90 -23.76
CA LYS A 94 -7.50 -12.12 -23.76
C LYS A 94 -6.61 -13.24 -24.30
N HIS A 95 -6.04 -14.04 -23.40
CA HIS A 95 -5.39 -15.28 -23.80
C HIS A 95 -5.94 -16.44 -22.99
N GLU A 96 -6.81 -17.19 -23.66
CA GLU A 96 -6.83 -18.65 -23.57
C GLU A 96 -5.40 -19.13 -23.82
N THR A 97 -4.79 -19.82 -22.85
CA THR A 97 -3.79 -20.87 -23.13
C THR A 97 -3.48 -21.61 -21.83
N ASN A 98 -3.63 -22.93 -21.92
CA ASN A 98 -3.07 -23.90 -20.99
C ASN A 98 -1.55 -23.74 -20.97
N ASP A 99 -0.98 -23.26 -19.87
CA ASP A 99 0.45 -23.47 -19.59
C ASP A 99 0.59 -24.03 -18.17
N GLU A 100 0.82 -25.34 -18.10
CA GLU A 100 1.17 -26.06 -16.89
C GLU A 100 2.59 -25.69 -16.45
N ARG A 101 2.80 -24.48 -15.95
CA ARG A 101 4.00 -24.13 -15.19
C ARG A 101 3.79 -24.43 -13.70
N ARG A 102 3.73 -25.71 -13.37
CA ARG A 102 3.96 -26.18 -12.00
C ARG A 102 5.47 -26.18 -11.76
N GLY A 103 6.02 -25.12 -11.17
CA GLY A 103 7.48 -25.09 -10.95
C GLY A 103 8.13 -23.84 -10.36
N ALA A 104 7.44 -23.08 -9.50
CA ALA A 104 8.00 -22.22 -8.45
C ALA A 104 6.81 -21.54 -7.78
N ALA A 105 6.73 -21.58 -6.44
CA ALA A 105 5.73 -20.81 -5.73
C ALA A 105 5.94 -19.33 -6.07
N SER A 106 5.01 -18.74 -6.81
CA SER A 106 4.97 -17.29 -7.04
C SER A 106 4.68 -16.62 -5.69
N GLU A 107 5.73 -16.22 -4.96
CA GLU A 107 5.74 -15.30 -3.80
C GLU A 107 5.06 -13.95 -4.10
N ALA A 108 3.75 -13.95 -4.34
CA ALA A 108 2.96 -12.76 -4.56
C ALA A 108 3.03 -11.84 -3.32
N ILE A 109 3.05 -10.53 -3.54
CA ILE A 109 2.95 -9.54 -2.46
C ILE A 109 1.47 -9.23 -2.22
N LEU A 110 0.99 -9.46 -1.00
CA LEU A 110 -0.33 -9.04 -0.58
C LEU A 110 -0.25 -7.65 0.05
N ILE A 111 -1.01 -6.69 -0.49
CA ILE A 111 -1.15 -5.33 0.09
C ILE A 111 -2.58 -5.17 0.57
N HIS A 112 -2.78 -5.01 1.87
CA HIS A 112 -4.13 -4.94 2.44
C HIS A 112 -4.30 -3.84 3.50
N CYS A 113 -5.56 -3.48 3.72
CA CYS A 113 -6.05 -2.73 4.86
C CYS A 113 -7.35 -3.41 5.34
N ASP A 114 -8.17 -2.76 6.15
CA ASP A 114 -9.36 -3.41 6.71
C ASP A 114 -10.44 -3.72 5.66
N LEU A 115 -10.69 -2.78 4.73
CA LEU A 115 -11.77 -2.91 3.73
C LEU A 115 -11.29 -3.04 2.28
N GLY A 116 -9.99 -2.91 2.02
CA GLY A 116 -9.44 -2.94 0.66
C GLY A 116 -9.92 -1.81 -0.27
N LYS A 117 -10.46 -0.70 0.27
CA LYS A 117 -11.08 0.38 -0.54
C LYS A 117 -10.29 1.69 -0.62
N SER A 118 -9.52 2.02 0.42
CA SER A 118 -8.90 3.34 0.56
C SER A 118 -7.39 3.27 0.79
N ARG A 119 -6.94 2.83 1.97
CA ARG A 119 -5.51 2.73 2.33
C ARG A 119 -4.69 1.83 1.40
N SER A 120 -5.03 0.55 1.25
CA SER A 120 -4.25 -0.35 0.40
C SER A 120 -4.28 0.02 -1.09
N PRO A 121 -5.42 0.42 -1.71
CA PRO A 121 -5.39 0.93 -3.06
C PRO A 121 -4.54 2.19 -3.23
N THR A 122 -4.46 3.06 -2.22
CA THR A 122 -3.59 4.24 -2.26
C THR A 122 -2.12 3.85 -2.43
N ILE A 123 -1.64 2.83 -1.70
CA ILE A 123 -0.27 2.32 -1.86
C ILE A 123 -0.06 1.67 -3.22
N ILE A 124 -1.02 0.87 -3.71
CA ILE A 124 -0.95 0.27 -5.04
C ILE A 124 -0.81 1.35 -6.12
N ILE A 125 -1.61 2.42 -6.03
CA ILE A 125 -1.53 3.56 -6.94
C ILE A 125 -0.18 4.26 -6.83
N ALA A 126 0.26 4.60 -5.62
CA ALA A 126 1.54 5.28 -5.38
C ALA A 126 2.73 4.48 -5.95
N TYR A 127 2.74 3.16 -5.75
CA TYR A 127 3.76 2.27 -6.29
C TYR A 127 3.73 2.24 -7.82
N LEU A 128 2.56 2.07 -8.45
CA LEU A 128 2.46 2.05 -9.91
C LEU A 128 2.85 3.40 -10.54
N MET A 129 2.48 4.52 -9.91
CA MET A 129 2.91 5.86 -10.32
C MET A 129 4.44 5.96 -10.32
N ARG A 130 5.09 5.55 -9.22
CA ARG A 130 6.56 5.57 -9.11
C ARG A 130 7.24 4.61 -10.09
N LYS A 131 6.73 3.37 -10.18
CA LYS A 131 7.32 2.31 -11.01
C LYS A 131 7.24 2.63 -12.51
N LEU A 132 6.12 3.20 -12.93
CA LEU A 132 5.84 3.48 -14.35
C LEU A 132 6.08 4.94 -14.73
N ASN A 133 6.42 5.80 -13.77
CA ASN A 133 6.53 7.24 -13.93
C ASN A 133 5.27 7.84 -14.61
N MET A 134 4.10 7.46 -14.11
CA MET A 134 2.79 7.83 -14.68
C MET A 134 2.00 8.73 -13.73
N GLN A 135 1.14 9.57 -14.31
CA GLN A 135 0.32 10.52 -13.59
C GLN A 135 -0.73 9.82 -12.72
N GLN A 136 -1.13 10.48 -11.63
CA GLN A 136 -2.12 9.95 -10.68
C GLN A 136 -3.41 9.51 -11.38
N ALA A 137 -3.95 10.36 -12.27
CA ALA A 137 -5.25 10.15 -12.89
C ALA A 137 -5.30 8.85 -13.71
N ASP A 138 -4.25 8.57 -14.49
CA ASP A 138 -4.15 7.39 -15.35
C ASP A 138 -4.08 6.11 -14.52
N ILE A 139 -3.24 6.10 -13.48
CA ILE A 139 -3.09 4.94 -12.60
C ILE A 139 -4.35 4.72 -11.76
N LEU A 140 -4.96 5.78 -11.22
CA LEU A 140 -6.21 5.68 -10.47
C LEU A 140 -7.32 5.08 -11.33
N HIS A 141 -7.48 5.56 -12.56
CA HIS A 141 -8.46 5.03 -13.51
C HIS A 141 -8.20 3.55 -13.83
N PHE A 142 -6.94 3.20 -14.08
CA PHE A 142 -6.54 1.80 -14.30
C PHE A 142 -6.89 0.91 -13.11
N VAL A 143 -6.56 1.29 -11.88
CA VAL A 143 -6.87 0.47 -10.70
C VAL A 143 -8.39 0.39 -10.47
N GLN A 144 -9.13 1.47 -10.71
CA GLN A 144 -10.60 1.48 -10.65
C GLN A 144 -11.24 0.55 -11.69
N SER A 145 -10.61 0.34 -12.84
CA SER A 145 -11.08 -0.61 -13.85
C SER A 145 -10.94 -2.07 -13.40
N LYS A 146 -10.08 -2.35 -12.40
CA LYS A 146 -9.81 -3.70 -11.87
C LYS A 146 -10.53 -3.98 -10.55
N GLN A 147 -10.75 -2.95 -9.73
CA GLN A 147 -11.34 -3.10 -8.40
C GLN A 147 -12.17 -1.87 -8.03
N LYS A 148 -13.28 -2.09 -7.29
CA LYS A 148 -14.10 -1.01 -6.72
C LYS A 148 -13.37 -0.32 -5.56
N ILE A 149 -12.54 0.66 -5.89
CA ILE A 149 -11.77 1.45 -4.93
C ILE A 149 -12.29 2.88 -4.81
N LYS A 150 -12.08 3.49 -3.64
CA LYS A 150 -12.36 4.90 -3.38
C LYS A 150 -11.43 5.39 -2.27
N PRO A 151 -10.17 5.75 -2.60
CA PRO A 151 -9.31 6.50 -1.68
C PRO A 151 -10.06 7.69 -1.08
N SER A 152 -9.80 7.98 0.20
CA SER A 152 -10.33 9.18 0.84
C SER A 152 -9.77 10.44 0.18
N THR A 153 -10.43 11.59 0.37
CA THR A 153 -9.97 12.86 -0.19
C THR A 153 -8.57 13.24 0.28
N ASN A 154 -8.21 12.91 1.52
CA ASN A 154 -6.86 13.07 2.05
C ASN A 154 -5.85 12.23 1.26
N PHE A 155 -6.14 10.96 1.01
CA PHE A 155 -5.23 10.10 0.23
C PHE A 155 -5.17 10.46 -1.25
N THR A 156 -6.27 10.90 -1.86
CA THR A 156 -6.24 11.47 -3.21
C THR A 156 -5.35 12.70 -3.27
N ARG A 157 -5.40 13.59 -2.28
CA ARG A 157 -4.49 14.76 -2.20
C ARG A 157 -3.04 14.34 -2.01
N GLN A 158 -2.78 13.34 -1.16
CA GLN A 158 -1.44 12.81 -0.96
C GLN A 158 -0.85 12.23 -2.23
N LEU A 159 -1.62 11.50 -3.03
CA LEU A 159 -1.15 11.01 -4.33
C LEU A 159 -0.81 12.13 -5.32
N GLN A 160 -1.48 13.28 -5.26
CA GLN A 160 -1.08 14.46 -6.05
C GLN A 160 0.27 15.01 -5.58
N VAL A 161 0.45 15.15 -4.27
CA VAL A 161 1.73 15.59 -3.69
C VAL A 161 2.83 14.60 -4.03
N TRP A 162 2.54 13.29 -4.02
CA TRP A 162 3.47 12.22 -4.39
C TRP A 162 4.00 12.37 -5.82
N GLU A 163 3.13 12.70 -6.76
CA GLU A 163 3.50 13.04 -8.13
C GLU A 163 4.35 14.31 -8.19
N GLU A 164 3.91 15.36 -7.49
CA GLU A 164 4.55 16.69 -7.47
C GLU A 164 5.96 16.67 -6.87
N VAL A 165 6.21 15.79 -5.89
CA VAL A 165 7.54 15.60 -5.27
C VAL A 165 8.43 14.62 -6.06
N GLY A 166 7.97 14.08 -7.19
CA GLY A 166 8.73 13.13 -8.00
C GLY A 166 8.98 11.82 -7.27
N PHE A 167 7.99 11.34 -6.51
CA PHE A 167 8.05 10.06 -5.77
C PHE A 167 9.16 9.97 -4.72
N GLN A 168 9.56 11.12 -4.16
CA GLN A 168 10.43 11.23 -3.00
C GLN A 168 10.10 12.52 -2.25
N VAL A 169 9.65 12.40 -1.00
CA VAL A 169 9.14 13.54 -0.20
C VAL A 169 10.23 14.30 0.56
N TRP A 170 11.44 13.75 0.65
CA TRP A 170 12.60 14.36 1.30
C TRP A 170 13.64 14.84 0.29
N GLU A 171 14.33 15.94 0.57
CA GLU A 171 15.48 16.41 -0.22
C GLU A 171 16.77 15.68 0.16
N ASP A 172 16.87 15.22 1.40
CA ASP A 172 18.04 14.58 2.01
C ASP A 172 17.78 13.13 2.41
N GLU A 173 18.85 12.34 2.47
CA GLU A 173 18.79 10.92 2.88
C GLU A 173 18.40 10.76 4.34
N ASP A 174 18.76 11.71 5.20
CA ASP A 174 18.43 11.74 6.63
C ASP A 174 16.96 12.08 6.90
N ARG A 175 16.19 12.44 5.85
CA ARG A 175 14.75 12.74 5.93
C ARG A 175 14.44 13.89 6.88
N THR A 176 15.25 14.94 6.84
CA THR A 176 15.11 16.11 7.71
C THR A 176 14.54 17.32 6.98
N VAL A 177 14.71 17.39 5.66
CA VAL A 177 14.30 18.51 4.80
C VAL A 177 13.18 18.05 3.87
N PRO A 178 11.90 18.35 4.18
CA PRO A 178 10.80 17.98 3.31
C PRO A 178 10.79 18.86 2.04
N LYS A 179 10.47 18.25 0.89
CA LYS A 179 10.26 19.01 -0.36
C LYS A 179 9.11 20.02 -0.20
N PRO A 180 9.09 21.12 -0.96
CA PRO A 180 8.10 22.20 -0.78
C PRO A 180 6.63 21.74 -0.78
N ALA A 181 6.24 20.84 -1.69
CA ALA A 181 4.87 20.33 -1.76
C ALA A 181 4.50 19.46 -0.55
N TYR A 182 5.44 18.62 -0.07
CA TYR A 182 5.22 17.83 1.14
C TYR A 182 5.18 18.71 2.40
N LYS A 183 6.04 19.74 2.48
CA LYS A 183 6.00 20.72 3.56
C LYS A 183 4.64 21.43 3.64
N ALA A 184 4.11 21.90 2.51
CA ALA A 184 2.79 22.53 2.47
C ALA A 184 1.67 21.57 2.93
N PHE A 185 1.76 20.28 2.57
CA PHE A 185 0.85 19.25 3.08
C PHE A 185 0.95 19.12 4.62
N LEU A 186 2.16 19.08 5.18
CA LEU A 186 2.39 18.99 6.62
C LEU A 186 1.82 20.19 7.38
N GLU A 187 1.96 21.41 6.84
CA GLU A 187 1.40 22.63 7.44
C GLU A 187 -0.14 22.57 7.50
N ILE A 188 -0.79 22.13 6.41
CA ILE A 188 -2.25 21.93 6.39
C ILE A 188 -2.66 20.86 7.41
N ARG A 189 -1.91 19.75 7.46
CA ARG A 189 -2.14 18.66 8.41
C ARG A 189 -2.06 19.16 9.87
N ASP A 190 -1.07 19.98 10.21
CA ASP A 190 -0.91 20.55 11.55
C ASP A 190 -2.13 21.38 11.97
N VAL A 191 -2.66 22.21 11.07
CA VAL A 191 -3.88 22.99 11.32
C VAL A 191 -5.07 22.06 11.61
N LEU A 192 -5.23 20.98 10.84
CA LEU A 192 -6.31 20.00 11.04
C LEU A 192 -6.18 19.24 12.36
N LEU A 193 -4.96 18.89 12.76
CA LEU A 193 -4.67 18.23 14.02
C LEU A 193 -5.00 19.13 15.20
N ARG A 194 -4.51 20.38 15.20
CA ARG A 194 -4.81 21.37 16.25
C ARG A 194 -6.31 21.61 16.41
N LYS A 195 -7.04 21.75 15.29
CA LYS A 195 -8.50 21.93 15.29
C LYS A 195 -9.24 20.77 15.97
N ARG A 196 -8.64 19.57 16.00
CA ARG A 196 -9.21 18.36 16.61
C ARG A 196 -8.63 18.03 17.98
N GLY A 197 -7.70 18.83 18.49
CA GLY A 197 -6.98 18.52 19.73
C GLY A 197 -6.09 17.28 19.63
N LEU A 198 -5.59 16.99 18.43
CA LEU A 198 -4.70 15.85 18.16
C LEU A 198 -3.26 16.34 17.98
N THR A 199 -2.32 15.49 18.36
CA THR A 199 -0.87 15.57 18.11
C THR A 199 -0.47 14.88 16.81
N GLY A 200 -1.28 13.94 16.31
CA GLY A 200 -0.99 13.15 15.11
C GLY A 200 -0.11 11.92 15.36
N ASN A 201 0.24 11.66 16.62
CA ASN A 201 0.96 10.47 17.10
C ASN A 201 0.12 9.65 18.06
N GLU A 202 -1.20 9.82 18.04
CA GLU A 202 -2.10 9.07 18.90
C GLU A 202 -2.00 7.57 18.58
N PRO A 203 -1.95 6.70 19.60
CA PRO A 203 -2.12 5.28 19.36
C PRO A 203 -3.50 5.03 18.77
N LEU A 204 -3.55 4.51 17.53
CA LEU A 204 -4.81 4.17 16.86
C LEU A 204 -5.49 2.91 17.44
N ALA A 205 -4.78 2.19 18.29
CA ALA A 205 -5.27 1.00 18.98
C ALA A 205 -4.78 1.01 20.44
N PRO A 206 -5.52 0.38 21.37
CA PRO A 206 -5.07 0.23 22.75
C PRO A 206 -3.66 -0.40 22.80
N GLN A 207 -2.75 0.21 23.55
CA GLN A 207 -1.39 -0.31 23.72
C GLN A 207 -1.34 -1.54 24.65
N SER A 208 -2.42 -1.79 25.37
CA SER A 208 -2.67 -2.97 26.19
C SER A 208 -4.13 -3.38 26.04
N LEU A 209 -4.37 -4.70 25.95
CA LEU A 209 -5.71 -5.29 26.14
C LEU A 209 -6.08 -5.29 27.63
#